data_AF-A0A932JU60-F1
#
_entry.id   AF-A0A932JU60-F1
#
_cell.length_a   1.000
_cell.length_b   1.000
_cell.length_c   1.000
_cell.angle_alpha   90.00
_cell.angle_beta   90.00
_cell.angle_gamma   90.00
#
_symmetry.space_group_name_H-M   'P 1'
#
loop_
_entity.id
_entity.type
_entity.pdbx_description
1 polymer ?
#
loop_
_entity_poly.entity_id
_entity_poly.type
_entity_poly.pdbx_seq_one_letter_code
_entity_poly.pdbx_strand_id
1 'polypeptide(L)'
;MRYFSVKEAEALIGDLEEIFARARALRDQAEKKAQNVRALEEADTDPASAALERGQLMFLANGINECLGQVAALGAVPKGLDPALVDFPHRLDGREVYLCWSAGEKNISHYHGIEEGFGGRTPLPKKKAAS
;
A
#
# COMPACT_ATOMS: atom_id res chain seq x y z
N MET A 1 9.83 7.93 15.05
CA MET A 1 8.47 7.45 14.72
C MET A 1 7.47 8.51 15.13
N ARG A 2 6.56 8.92 14.25
CA ARG A 2 5.53 9.94 14.51
C ARG A 2 4.16 9.24 14.61
N TYR A 3 3.29 9.76 15.47
CA TYR A 3 1.88 9.37 15.48
C TYR A 3 1.04 10.39 14.70
N PHE A 4 0.06 9.90 13.96
CA PHE A 4 -0.90 10.69 13.20
C PHE A 4 -2.11 10.99 14.05
N SER A 5 -2.71 12.16 13.90
CA SER A 5 -4.12 12.36 14.17
C SER A 5 -4.97 11.82 13.02
N VAL A 6 -6.25 11.54 13.27
CA VAL A 6 -7.22 11.15 12.23
C VAL A 6 -7.20 12.13 11.05
N LYS A 7 -7.20 13.43 11.34
CA LYS A 7 -7.19 14.50 10.31
C LYS A 7 -5.93 14.48 9.46
N GLU A 8 -4.76 14.21 10.06
CA GLU A 8 -3.50 14.12 9.31
C GLU A 8 -3.47 12.87 8.42
N ALA A 9 -3.98 11.73 8.91
CA ALA A 9 -4.10 10.52 8.09
C ALA A 9 -5.09 10.72 6.93
N GLU A 10 -6.24 11.37 7.19
CA GLU A 10 -7.23 11.69 6.16
C GLU A 10 -6.68 12.64 5.09
N ALA A 11 -5.85 13.62 5.48
CA ALA A 11 -5.23 14.54 4.54
C ALA A 11 -4.29 13.84 3.53
N LEU A 12 -3.78 12.64 3.87
CA LEU A 12 -2.92 11.85 2.99
C LEU A 12 -3.69 10.93 2.04
N ILE A 13 -5.02 10.79 2.18
CA ILE A 13 -5.80 9.83 1.36
C ILE A 13 -5.64 10.12 -0.14
N GLY A 14 -5.64 11.40 -0.55
CA GLY A 14 -5.45 11.77 -1.95
C GLY A 14 -4.10 11.31 -2.51
N ASP A 15 -3.01 11.60 -1.78
CA ASP A 15 -1.67 11.17 -2.16
C ASP A 15 -1.57 9.63 -2.22
N LEU A 16 -2.19 8.93 -1.26
CA LEU A 16 -2.24 7.47 -1.26
C LEU A 16 -3.00 6.92 -2.47
N GLU A 17 -4.17 7.47 -2.80
CA GLU A 17 -4.95 7.05 -3.98
C GLU A 17 -4.09 7.15 -5.25
N GLU A 18 -3.33 8.22 -5.43
CA GLU A 18 -2.42 8.43 -6.57
C GLU A 18 -1.24 7.44 -6.56
N ILE A 19 -0.54 7.32 -5.43
CA ILE A 19 0.62 6.42 -5.29
C ILE A 19 0.20 4.97 -5.58
N PHE A 20 -0.91 4.51 -5.01
CA PHE A 20 -1.40 3.15 -5.23
C PHE A 20 -1.97 2.95 -6.64
N ALA A 21 -2.55 3.97 -7.27
CA ALA A 21 -2.95 3.89 -8.68
C ALA A 21 -1.73 3.64 -9.58
N ARG A 22 -0.64 4.37 -9.35
CA ARG A 22 0.62 4.14 -10.08
C ARG A 22 1.21 2.75 -9.80
N ALA A 23 1.22 2.33 -8.53
CA ALA A 23 1.71 1.00 -8.15
C ALA A 23 0.91 -0.14 -8.80
N ARG A 24 -0.43 -0.02 -8.88
CA ARG A 24 -1.29 -0.99 -9.60
C ARG A 24 -0.98 -1.03 -11.10
N ALA A 25 -0.82 0.13 -11.74
CA ALA A 25 -0.48 0.17 -13.17
C ALA A 25 0.89 -0.46 -13.48
N LEU A 26 1.87 -0.32 -12.57
CA LEU A 26 3.17 -1.00 -12.68
C LEU A 26 3.04 -2.51 -12.47
N ARG A 27 2.24 -2.94 -11.50
CA ARG A 27 1.94 -4.37 -11.27
C ARG A 27 1.29 -5.01 -12.49
N ASP A 28 0.27 -4.39 -13.09
CA ASP A 28 -0.40 -4.93 -14.27
C ASP A 28 0.55 -5.10 -15.46
N GLN A 29 1.53 -4.20 -15.60
CA GLN A 29 2.58 -4.33 -16.60
C GLN A 29 3.56 -5.45 -16.25
N ALA A 30 3.96 -5.55 -14.97
CA ALA A 30 4.85 -6.59 -14.48
C ALA A 30 4.26 -7.99 -14.68
N GLU A 31 2.97 -8.17 -14.46
CA GLU A 31 2.27 -9.44 -14.69
C GLU A 31 2.34 -9.87 -16.15
N LYS A 32 2.08 -8.95 -17.09
CA LYS A 32 2.23 -9.23 -18.53
C LYS A 32 3.66 -9.61 -18.89
N LYS A 33 4.65 -8.90 -18.34
CA LYS A 33 6.06 -9.22 -18.55
C LYS A 33 6.43 -10.58 -17.97
N ALA A 34 5.95 -10.93 -16.78
CA ALA A 34 6.17 -12.24 -16.18
C ALA A 34 5.56 -13.37 -17.04
N GLN A 35 4.38 -13.16 -17.64
CA GLN A 35 3.78 -14.11 -18.58
C GLN A 35 4.64 -14.28 -19.84
N ASN A 36 5.15 -13.19 -20.41
CA ASN A 36 6.04 -13.24 -21.57
C ASN A 36 7.34 -13.98 -21.28
N VAL A 37 7.97 -13.71 -20.12
CA VAL A 37 9.19 -14.41 -19.69
C VAL A 37 8.95 -15.92 -19.66
N ARG A 38 7.86 -16.37 -19.03
CA ARG A 38 7.49 -17.79 -18.97
C ARG A 38 7.28 -18.39 -20.37
N ALA A 39 6.53 -17.70 -21.23
CA ALA A 39 6.27 -18.19 -22.58
C ALA A 39 7.55 -18.31 -23.43
N LEU A 40 8.49 -17.36 -23.30
CA LEU A 40 9.78 -17.40 -23.98
C LEU A 40 10.67 -18.53 -23.47
N GLU A 41 10.66 -18.77 -22.16
CA GLU A 41 11.41 -19.87 -21.51
C GLU A 41 10.83 -21.24 -21.89
N GLU A 42 9.51 -21.38 -21.99
CA GLU A 42 8.83 -22.61 -22.43
C GLU A 42 9.06 -22.91 -23.92
N ALA A 43 9.15 -21.87 -24.76
CA ALA A 43 9.33 -22.00 -26.19
C ALA A 43 10.81 -22.23 -26.62
N ASP A 44 11.74 -22.38 -25.68
CA ASP A 44 13.19 -22.52 -25.93
C ASP A 44 13.73 -21.45 -26.89
N THR A 45 13.27 -20.21 -26.69
CA THR A 45 13.66 -19.06 -27.53
C THR A 45 15.04 -18.53 -27.16
N ASP A 46 15.59 -17.66 -28.02
CA ASP A 46 16.88 -17.02 -27.82
C ASP A 46 17.03 -16.40 -26.40
N PRO A 47 18.05 -16.80 -25.61
CA PRO A 47 18.25 -16.34 -24.24
C PRO A 47 18.29 -14.82 -24.06
N ALA A 48 18.71 -14.06 -25.09
CA ALA A 48 18.76 -12.61 -25.01
C ALA A 48 17.36 -11.98 -24.92
N SER A 49 16.36 -12.58 -25.59
CA SER A 49 14.97 -12.09 -25.56
C SER A 49 14.34 -12.28 -24.17
N ALA A 50 14.53 -13.46 -23.56
CA ALA A 50 14.09 -13.70 -22.20
C ALA A 50 14.83 -12.81 -21.18
N ALA A 51 16.13 -12.55 -21.39
CA ALA A 51 16.91 -11.65 -20.53
C ALA A 51 16.39 -10.21 -20.57
N LEU A 52 16.01 -9.71 -21.75
CA LEU A 52 15.43 -8.37 -21.89
C LEU A 52 14.11 -8.25 -21.13
N GLU A 53 13.19 -9.19 -21.30
CA GLU A 53 11.89 -9.18 -20.59
C GLU A 53 12.09 -9.29 -19.07
N ARG A 54 13.05 -10.10 -18.59
CA ARG A 54 13.42 -10.17 -17.17
C ARG A 54 13.95 -8.84 -16.64
N GLY A 55 14.80 -8.15 -17.39
CA GLY A 55 15.30 -6.82 -17.01
C GLY A 55 14.18 -5.80 -16.86
N GLN A 56 13.22 -5.80 -17.80
CA GLN A 56 12.03 -4.94 -17.72
C GLN A 56 11.13 -5.30 -16.54
N LEU A 57 10.94 -6.59 -16.27
CA LEU A 57 10.19 -7.06 -15.10
C LEU A 57 10.84 -6.57 -13.79
N MET A 58 12.16 -6.67 -13.67
CA MET A 58 12.89 -6.15 -12.50
C MET A 58 12.74 -4.63 -12.35
N PHE A 59 12.80 -3.88 -13.46
CA PHE A 59 12.58 -2.43 -13.44
C PHE A 59 11.18 -2.07 -12.94
N LEU A 60 10.14 -2.76 -13.42
CA LEU A 60 8.76 -2.55 -12.97
C LEU A 60 8.59 -2.90 -11.48
N ALA A 61 9.18 -4.02 -11.04
CA ALA A 61 9.16 -4.41 -9.63
C ALA A 61 9.84 -3.36 -8.72
N ASN A 62 10.95 -2.78 -9.17
CA ASN A 62 11.59 -1.67 -8.46
C ASN A 62 10.66 -0.45 -8.38
N GLY A 63 9.97 -0.09 -9.47
CA GLY A 63 9.00 1.00 -9.46
C GLY A 63 7.83 0.78 -8.48
N ILE A 64 7.37 -0.46 -8.30
CA ILE A 64 6.37 -0.81 -7.28
C ILE A 64 6.95 -0.55 -5.88
N ASN A 65 8.18 -1.01 -5.61
CA ASN A 65 8.85 -0.80 -4.34
C ASN A 65 9.07 0.69 -4.04
N GLU A 66 9.38 1.51 -5.04
CA GLU A 66 9.47 2.96 -4.90
C GLU A 66 8.13 3.59 -4.49
N CYS A 67 7.02 3.16 -5.08
CA CYS A 67 5.69 3.61 -4.65
C CYS A 67 5.42 3.25 -3.17
N LEU A 68 5.69 2.01 -2.76
CA LEU A 68 5.54 1.60 -1.36
C LEU A 68 6.48 2.36 -0.42
N GLY A 69 7.69 2.66 -0.89
CA GLY A 69 8.66 3.51 -0.20
C GLY A 69 8.17 4.94 -0.01
N GLN A 70 7.43 5.50 -0.97
CA GLN A 70 6.79 6.82 -0.81
C GLN A 70 5.73 6.80 0.30
N VAL A 71 4.89 5.75 0.36
CA VAL A 71 3.94 5.59 1.48
C VAL A 71 4.67 5.52 2.82
N ALA A 72 5.76 4.75 2.89
CA ALA A 72 6.60 4.64 4.09
C ALA A 72 7.26 5.99 4.46
N ALA A 73 7.69 6.77 3.48
CA ALA A 73 8.30 8.09 3.68
C ALA A 73 7.30 9.12 4.22
N LEU A 74 5.99 8.95 3.96
CA LEU A 74 4.94 9.75 4.61
C LEU A 74 4.80 9.42 6.10
N GLY A 75 5.36 8.29 6.56
CA GLY A 75 5.24 7.77 7.93
C GLY A 75 4.11 6.75 8.11
N ALA A 76 3.41 6.42 7.02
CA ALA A 76 2.38 5.38 7.00
C ALA A 76 3.00 4.01 6.66
N VAL A 77 2.25 2.93 6.89
CA VAL A 77 2.71 1.56 6.68
C VAL A 77 1.87 0.91 5.59
N PRO A 78 2.42 0.64 4.39
CA PRO A 78 1.70 -0.09 3.37
C PRO A 78 1.53 -1.56 3.80
N LYS A 79 0.30 -2.06 3.77
CA LYS A 79 -0.07 -3.43 4.18
C LYS A 79 -0.54 -4.30 3.01
N GLY A 80 -1.05 -3.68 1.95
CA GLY A 80 -1.57 -4.35 0.77
C GLY A 80 -1.55 -3.41 -0.43
N LEU A 81 -1.34 -3.97 -1.62
CA LEU A 81 -1.34 -3.23 -2.89
C LEU A 81 -2.70 -3.31 -3.60
N ASP A 82 -3.34 -4.49 -3.54
CA ASP A 82 -4.66 -4.72 -4.12
C ASP A 82 -5.47 -5.73 -3.30
N PRO A 83 -6.46 -5.29 -2.52
CA PRO A 83 -6.81 -3.87 -2.32
C PRO A 83 -5.67 -3.10 -1.65
N ALA A 84 -5.61 -1.78 -1.89
CA ALA A 84 -4.64 -0.94 -1.20
C ALA A 84 -5.03 -0.83 0.27
N LEU A 85 -4.12 -1.20 1.17
CA LEU A 85 -4.30 -1.17 2.62
C LEU A 85 -3.15 -0.40 3.26
N VAL A 86 -3.47 0.53 4.14
CA VAL A 86 -2.48 1.38 4.82
C VAL A 86 -2.82 1.53 6.29
N ASP A 87 -1.81 1.34 7.13
CA ASP A 87 -1.89 1.60 8.56
C ASP A 87 -1.12 2.89 8.91
N PHE A 88 -1.69 3.72 9.77
CA PHE A 88 -1.04 4.92 10.31
C PHE A 88 -0.84 4.77 11.82
N PRO A 89 0.39 4.88 12.34
CA PRO A 89 0.62 4.86 13.78
C PRO A 89 -0.19 5.94 14.48
N HIS A 90 -0.91 5.59 15.55
CA HIS A 90 -1.75 6.52 16.31
C HIS A 90 -1.70 6.22 17.81
N ARG A 91 -2.12 7.19 18.62
CA ARG A 91 -2.33 7.00 20.06
C ARG A 91 -3.78 7.28 20.43
N LEU A 92 -4.47 6.24 20.89
CA LEU A 92 -5.85 6.31 21.36
C LEU A 92 -5.88 6.06 22.87
N ASP A 93 -6.33 7.05 23.64
CA ASP A 93 -6.39 6.99 25.12
C ASP A 93 -5.07 6.52 25.77
N GLY A 94 -3.93 7.00 25.23
CA GLY A 94 -2.60 6.67 25.72
C GLY A 94 -2.02 5.34 25.22
N ARG A 95 -2.80 4.54 24.48
CA ARG A 95 -2.38 3.26 23.90
C ARG A 95 -2.00 3.43 22.44
N GLU A 96 -0.97 2.69 22.01
CA GLU A 96 -0.57 2.66 20.61
C GLU A 96 -1.48 1.75 19.82
N VAL A 97 -1.93 2.25 18.68
CA VAL A 97 -2.82 1.57 17.74
C VAL A 97 -2.45 1.96 16.31
N TYR A 98 -3.03 1.28 15.34
CA TYR A 98 -2.99 1.70 13.94
C TYR A 98 -4.36 2.18 13.50
N LEU A 99 -4.43 3.41 13.00
CA LEU A 99 -5.56 3.82 12.16
C LEU A 99 -5.41 3.09 10.82
N CYS A 100 -6.49 2.53 10.31
CA CYS A 100 -6.43 1.68 9.12
C CYS A 100 -7.34 2.23 8.04
N TRP A 101 -6.80 2.26 6.84
CA TRP A 101 -7.45 2.73 5.63
C TRP A 101 -7.41 1.64 4.55
N SER A 102 -8.50 1.53 3.80
CA SER A 102 -8.57 0.75 2.58
C SER A 102 -9.00 1.62 1.40
N ALA A 103 -8.52 1.29 0.20
CA ALA A 103 -9.00 1.90 -1.03
C ALA A 103 -10.53 1.93 -1.08
N GLY A 104 -11.09 3.09 -1.47
CA GLY A 104 -12.52 3.36 -1.50
C GLY A 104 -13.08 4.02 -0.23
N GLU A 105 -12.36 3.97 0.89
CA GLU A 105 -12.75 4.69 2.10
C GLU A 105 -12.42 6.17 1.99
N LYS A 106 -13.42 7.04 2.18
CA LYS A 106 -13.25 8.51 2.10
C LYS A 106 -12.71 9.15 3.37
N ASN A 107 -12.84 8.47 4.50
CA ASN A 107 -12.44 8.96 5.82
C ASN A 107 -11.85 7.80 6.63
N ILE A 108 -11.04 8.13 7.63
CA ILE A 108 -10.48 7.15 8.56
C ILE A 108 -11.51 6.89 9.66
N SER A 109 -12.09 5.70 9.66
CA SER A 109 -13.21 5.36 10.55
C SER A 109 -12.91 4.23 11.55
N HIS A 110 -11.81 3.51 11.36
CA HIS A 110 -11.45 2.34 12.16
C HIS A 110 -9.99 2.39 12.58
N TYR A 111 -9.68 1.63 13.63
CA TYR A 111 -8.34 1.34 14.09
C TYR A 111 -8.23 -0.15 14.46
N HIS A 112 -7.01 -0.65 14.67
CA HIS A 112 -6.78 -1.96 15.29
C HIS A 112 -5.58 -1.89 16.25
N GLY A 113 -5.49 -2.84 17.18
CA GLY A 113 -4.31 -2.99 18.04
C GLY A 113 -3.05 -3.31 17.22
N ILE A 114 -1.87 -3.06 17.80
CA ILE A 114 -0.58 -3.31 17.14
C ILE A 114 -0.42 -4.77 16.69
N GLU A 115 -1.01 -5.72 17.44
CA GLU A 115 -0.91 -7.17 17.20
C GLU A 115 -2.08 -7.77 16.40
N GLU A 116 -3.17 -7.02 16.17
CA GLU A 116 -4.45 -7.58 15.66
C GLU A 116 -4.56 -7.53 14.12
N GLY A 117 -3.85 -6.60 13.48
CA GLY A 117 -3.91 -6.36 12.03
C GLY A 117 -5.29 -5.90 11.53
N PHE A 118 -5.41 -5.73 10.20
CA PHE A 118 -6.61 -5.16 9.56
C PHE A 118 -7.91 -5.98 9.76
N GLY A 119 -7.82 -7.28 10.05
CA GLY A 119 -9.00 -8.12 10.33
C GLY A 119 -9.67 -7.79 11.68
N GLY A 120 -8.92 -7.22 12.64
CA GLY A 120 -9.39 -6.85 13.97
C GLY A 120 -9.92 -5.42 14.08
N ARG A 121 -10.38 -4.82 12.97
CA ARG A 121 -10.81 -3.43 12.92
C ARG A 121 -11.94 -3.13 13.91
N THR A 122 -11.70 -2.12 14.73
CA THR A 122 -12.66 -1.55 15.66
C THR A 122 -13.01 -0.12 15.22
N PRO A 123 -14.30 0.27 15.22
CA PRO A 123 -14.69 1.64 14.92
C PRO A 123 -14.03 2.64 15.87
N LEU A 124 -13.61 3.79 15.35
CA LEU A 124 -13.08 4.87 16.18
C LEU A 124 -14.17 5.39 17.14
N PRO A 125 -13.80 5.73 18.39
CA PRO A 125 -14.73 6.40 19.29
C PRO A 125 -15.23 7.69 18.66
N LYS A 126 -16.55 7.93 18.70
CA LYS A 126 -17.11 9.23 18.30
C LYS A 126 -16.50 10.29 19.21
N LYS A 127 -15.92 11.36 18.64
CA LYS A 127 -15.53 12.54 19.44
C LYS A 127 -16.75 12.97 20.24
N LYS A 128 -16.69 12.91 21.57
CA LYS A 128 -17.67 13.60 22.42
C LYS A 128 -17.54 15.08 22.05
N ALA A 129 -18.64 15.69 21.60
CA ALA A 129 -18.67 17.14 21.46
C ALA A 129 -18.29 17.72 22.83
N ALA A 130 -17.19 18.47 22.87
CA ALA A 130 -16.88 19.28 24.03
C ALA A 130 -18.09 20.20 24.24
N SER A 131 -18.77 20.03 25.37
CA SER A 131 -19.85 20.93 25.83
C SER A 131 -19.24 22.21 26.38
#